data_AF-A0A536T4Y2-F1
#
_entry.id   AF-A0A536T4Y2-F1
#
_cell.length_a   1.000
_cell.length_b   1.000
_cell.length_c   1.000
_cell.angle_alpha   90.00
_cell.angle_beta   90.00
_cell.angle_gamma   90.00
#
_symmetry.space_group_name_H-M   'P 1'
#
loop_
_entity.id
_entity.type
_entity.pdbx_description
1 polymer ?
#
loop_
_entity_poly.entity_id
_entity_poly.type
_entity_poly.pdbx_seq_one_letter_code
_entity_poly.pdbx_strand_id
1 'polypeptide(L)'
;APLGSVVNARPPAACGAIGEVRRALESLVVGTLGMAIPERLVGDLKGASNLISISGRHPMQQEDFLFVEFPAGGTGGTSRTDGNNSMRNFAEGDISSIQPIEALEASCPLRVERMVLRQDSGGPGRHRGGLGLQREIRVLGEHAQLSVLSDKNLIPPYGVRGGWTGAPNRFTVRRDDTEIEPSPLPGKVTGFALRAGDVVVERTAGGGGYGDPVERDAQAVVRDVCFGYVSAASAQAAYGITLRDGNEDAEATKTLRVRLRAQRVELRAILLDAEERAGSRLTLRIAPSVAQQLGVSDGHLVEVARADGPSLLGWARIAADVPEGTCALAAAVASLLGLRQDDRIALRPVNDQRR
;
A
#
# COMPACT_ATOMS: atom_id res chain seq x y z
N ALA A 1 10.96 21.80 14.34
CA ALA A 1 11.06 20.46 14.94
C ALA A 1 12.22 20.40 15.94
N PRO A 2 12.18 19.53 16.97
CA PRO A 2 13.24 19.44 17.99
C PRO A 2 14.61 19.10 17.40
N LEU A 3 15.65 19.81 17.81
CA LEU A 3 17.01 19.65 17.28
C LEU A 3 17.63 18.30 17.70
N GLY A 4 18.05 17.49 16.73
CA GLY A 4 18.52 16.11 16.91
C GLY A 4 17.50 15.03 16.54
N SER A 5 16.29 15.43 16.15
CA SER A 5 15.27 14.49 15.63
C SER A 5 15.55 14.08 14.19
N VAL A 6 14.88 13.02 13.70
CA VAL A 6 15.00 12.54 12.31
C VAL A 6 14.64 13.60 11.25
N VAL A 7 13.88 14.63 11.64
CA VAL A 7 13.47 15.75 10.78
C VAL A 7 14.23 17.05 11.06
N ASN A 8 15.18 17.04 12.00
CA ASN A 8 16.05 18.19 12.33
C ASN A 8 17.39 17.66 12.84
N ALA A 9 18.08 16.91 11.98
CA ALA A 9 19.33 16.23 12.30
C ALA A 9 20.48 17.21 12.58
N ARG A 10 21.50 16.76 13.30
CA ARG A 10 22.75 17.51 13.53
C ARG A 10 23.90 16.82 12.80
N PRO A 11 24.87 17.57 12.24
CA PRO A 11 26.12 16.97 11.77
C PRO A 11 26.77 16.12 12.88
N PRO A 12 27.32 14.92 12.57
CA PRO A 12 27.50 14.30 11.25
C PRO A 12 26.43 13.23 10.89
N ALA A 13 25.19 13.34 11.39
CA ALA A 13 24.17 12.32 11.16
C ALA A 13 23.84 12.14 9.66
N ALA A 14 23.72 10.87 9.23
CA ALA A 14 23.41 10.53 7.85
C ALA A 14 21.97 10.94 7.47
N CYS A 15 21.84 11.70 6.38
CA CYS A 15 20.55 12.25 5.91
C CYS A 15 20.17 11.81 4.48
N GLY A 16 20.95 10.91 3.85
CA GLY A 16 20.76 10.55 2.43
C GLY A 16 19.39 9.93 2.11
N ALA A 17 18.75 9.29 3.08
CA ALA A 17 17.44 8.64 2.93
C ALA A 17 16.25 9.54 3.34
N ILE A 18 16.45 10.86 3.48
CA ILE A 18 15.40 11.79 3.96
C ILE A 18 14.14 11.80 3.07
N GLY A 19 14.26 11.38 1.81
CA GLY A 19 13.13 11.24 0.88
C GLY A 19 11.99 10.42 1.48
N GLU A 20 12.28 9.23 2.03
CA GLU A 20 11.25 8.35 2.61
C GLU A 20 10.60 8.96 3.85
N VAL A 21 11.41 9.56 4.73
CA VAL A 21 10.91 10.27 5.93
C VAL A 21 9.98 11.41 5.52
N ARG A 22 10.34 12.18 4.48
CA ARG A 22 9.50 13.26 3.95
C ARG A 22 8.17 12.72 3.43
N ARG A 23 8.12 11.58 2.74
CA ARG A 23 6.85 10.99 2.25
C ARG A 23 5.94 10.52 3.37
N ALA A 24 6.50 9.98 4.44
CA ALA A 24 5.72 9.63 5.63
C ALA A 24 5.10 10.88 6.27
N LEU A 25 5.84 11.99 6.36
CA LEU A 25 5.33 13.26 6.87
C LEU A 25 4.24 13.86 5.96
N GLU A 26 4.41 13.78 4.64
CA GLU A 26 3.39 14.23 3.68
C GLU A 26 2.07 13.48 3.91
N SER A 27 2.14 12.15 4.06
CA SER A 27 0.99 11.29 4.36
C SER A 27 0.31 11.70 5.68
N LEU A 28 1.11 12.00 6.71
CA LEU A 28 0.64 12.45 8.02
C LEU A 28 -0.06 13.81 7.95
N VAL A 29 0.55 14.79 7.27
CA VAL A 29 0.02 16.15 7.14
C VAL A 29 -1.28 16.14 6.35
N VAL A 30 -1.33 15.44 5.21
CA VAL A 30 -2.54 15.31 4.39
C VAL A 30 -3.66 14.63 5.17
N GLY A 31 -3.37 13.53 5.86
CA GLY A 31 -4.35 12.84 6.70
C GLY A 31 -4.89 13.72 7.82
N THR A 32 -4.00 14.46 8.51
CA THR A 32 -4.38 15.36 9.61
C THR A 32 -5.18 16.56 9.14
N LEU A 33 -4.76 17.23 8.08
CA LEU A 33 -5.52 18.35 7.49
C LEU A 33 -6.88 17.89 6.98
N GLY A 34 -6.96 16.67 6.45
CA GLY A 34 -8.22 16.07 6.04
C GLY A 34 -9.20 15.87 7.20
N MET A 35 -8.72 15.59 8.42
CA MET A 35 -9.61 15.54 9.60
C MET A 35 -10.21 16.91 9.94
N ALA A 36 -9.49 18.00 9.67
CA ALA A 36 -9.98 19.36 9.86
C ALA A 36 -10.87 19.86 8.70
N ILE A 37 -10.69 19.30 7.49
CA ILE A 37 -11.45 19.66 6.27
C ILE A 37 -11.97 18.36 5.60
N PRO A 38 -12.99 17.70 6.16
CA PRO A 38 -13.39 16.34 5.78
C PRO A 38 -13.85 16.17 4.32
N GLU A 39 -14.29 17.25 3.67
CA GLU A 39 -14.67 17.29 2.25
C GLU A 39 -13.46 17.24 1.30
N ARG A 40 -12.26 17.55 1.81
CA ARG A 40 -10.98 17.49 1.09
C ARG A 40 -10.13 16.27 1.46
N LEU A 41 -10.65 15.36 2.29
CA LEU A 41 -10.00 14.08 2.54
C LEU A 41 -9.71 13.36 1.22
N VAL A 42 -8.50 12.82 1.13
CA VAL A 42 -8.00 12.03 0.02
C VAL A 42 -7.38 10.76 0.60
N GLY A 43 -7.56 9.64 -0.10
CA GLY A 43 -6.83 8.43 0.24
C GLY A 43 -5.33 8.69 0.25
N ASP A 44 -4.58 7.86 0.95
CA ASP A 44 -3.13 8.02 0.96
C ASP A 44 -2.55 7.81 -0.45
N LEU A 45 -1.41 8.44 -0.69
CA LEU A 45 -0.64 8.28 -1.90
C LEU A 45 0.22 7.01 -1.78
N LYS A 46 0.86 6.57 -2.87
CA LYS A 46 1.98 5.61 -2.87
C LYS A 46 2.97 5.85 -1.73
N GLY A 47 3.19 7.12 -1.33
CA GLY A 47 3.73 7.48 0.00
C GLY A 47 5.16 7.02 0.28
N ALA A 48 5.93 6.77 -0.77
CA ALA A 48 7.34 6.37 -0.76
C ALA A 48 8.01 6.94 -2.02
N SER A 49 9.32 7.23 -1.99
CA SER A 49 10.03 7.70 -3.19
C SER A 49 10.30 6.55 -4.15
N ASN A 50 10.44 5.33 -3.61
CA ASN A 50 10.83 4.12 -4.33
C ASN A 50 12.14 4.30 -5.09
N LEU A 51 13.21 4.70 -4.41
CA LEU A 51 14.52 4.73 -5.06
C LEU A 51 14.96 3.30 -5.34
N ILE A 52 15.14 2.98 -6.62
CA ILE A 52 15.74 1.73 -7.07
C ILE A 52 16.99 2.03 -7.88
N SER A 53 18.04 1.25 -7.66
CA SER A 53 19.24 1.32 -8.50
C SER A 53 19.75 -0.08 -8.83
N ILE A 54 20.14 -0.25 -10.09
CA ILE A 54 20.88 -1.42 -10.55
C ILE A 54 22.21 -0.91 -11.10
N SER A 55 23.31 -1.39 -10.52
CA SER A 55 24.65 -1.03 -10.97
C SER A 55 25.49 -2.26 -11.23
N GLY A 56 26.48 -2.13 -12.09
CA GLY A 56 27.37 -3.22 -12.44
C GLY A 56 28.31 -2.82 -13.56
N ARG A 57 28.93 -3.81 -14.19
CA ARG A 57 29.84 -3.59 -15.32
C ARG A 57 29.16 -3.88 -16.65
N HIS A 58 29.31 -2.97 -17.61
CA HIS A 58 28.78 -3.12 -18.95
C HIS A 58 29.59 -4.19 -19.72
N PRO A 59 28.97 -5.26 -20.25
CA PRO A 59 29.69 -6.38 -20.87
C PRO A 59 30.44 -5.96 -22.14
N MET A 60 29.82 -5.13 -22.99
CA MET A 60 30.43 -4.67 -24.26
C MET A 60 31.35 -3.45 -24.11
N GLN A 61 30.96 -2.45 -23.32
CA GLN A 61 31.70 -1.19 -23.18
C GLN A 61 32.83 -1.27 -22.14
N GLN A 62 32.85 -2.29 -21.28
CA GLN A 62 33.84 -2.48 -20.20
C GLN A 62 33.88 -1.38 -19.13
N GLU A 63 32.93 -0.45 -19.16
CA GLU A 63 32.69 0.62 -18.18
C GLU A 63 31.64 0.23 -17.14
N ASP A 64 31.58 0.94 -16.03
CA ASP A 64 30.50 0.77 -15.03
C ASP A 64 29.22 1.44 -15.53
N PHE A 65 28.07 0.82 -15.25
CA PHE A 65 26.75 1.42 -15.48
C PHE A 65 26.02 1.61 -14.15
N LEU A 66 25.14 2.63 -14.14
CA LEU A 66 24.23 2.90 -13.05
C LEU A 66 22.86 3.23 -13.63
N PHE A 67 21.92 2.33 -13.43
CA PHE A 67 20.49 2.60 -13.60
C PHE A 67 19.92 3.11 -12.27
N VAL A 68 19.20 4.22 -12.32
CA VAL A 68 18.44 4.76 -11.18
C VAL A 68 17.04 5.13 -11.65
N GLU A 69 16.04 4.71 -10.89
CA GLU A 69 14.65 5.09 -11.12
C GLU A 69 13.91 5.40 -9.82
N PHE A 70 12.81 6.13 -9.96
CA PHE A 70 11.84 6.42 -8.90
C PHE A 70 10.43 6.02 -9.35
N PRO A 71 10.14 4.70 -9.44
CA PRO A 71 8.94 4.19 -10.08
C PRO A 71 7.67 4.85 -9.54
N ALA A 72 6.78 5.23 -10.46
CA ALA A 72 5.52 5.86 -10.14
C ALA A 72 4.57 4.89 -9.41
N GLY A 73 3.54 5.43 -8.75
CA GLY A 73 2.55 4.62 -8.04
C GLY A 73 1.16 5.23 -8.11
N GLY A 74 0.22 4.66 -7.36
CA GLY A 74 -1.14 5.19 -7.32
C GLY A 74 -1.28 6.44 -6.43
N THR A 75 -2.12 7.38 -6.85
CA THR A 75 -2.58 8.46 -5.95
C THR A 75 -3.87 8.07 -5.24
N GLY A 76 -4.23 8.72 -4.13
CA GLY A 76 -5.46 8.42 -3.42
C GLY A 76 -6.72 8.79 -4.20
N GLY A 77 -7.80 8.03 -3.96
CA GLY A 77 -9.15 8.41 -4.38
C GLY A 77 -9.64 9.63 -3.60
N THR A 78 -10.55 10.41 -4.19
CA THR A 78 -11.09 11.63 -3.58
C THR A 78 -12.61 11.53 -3.43
N SER A 79 -13.23 12.57 -2.87
CA SER A 79 -14.69 12.71 -2.85
C SER A 79 -15.34 12.78 -4.23
N ARG A 80 -14.56 13.06 -5.28
CA ARG A 80 -15.05 13.38 -6.63
C ARG A 80 -14.58 12.42 -7.72
N THR A 81 -13.40 11.84 -7.59
CA THR A 81 -12.76 11.05 -8.64
C THR A 81 -11.92 9.92 -8.05
N ASP A 82 -11.69 8.89 -8.86
CA ASP A 82 -10.65 7.91 -8.62
C ASP A 82 -9.26 8.59 -8.59
N GLY A 83 -8.29 7.88 -8.01
CA GLY A 83 -6.89 8.29 -8.03
C GLY A 83 -6.24 8.00 -9.39
N ASN A 84 -5.22 8.80 -9.72
CA ASN A 84 -4.43 8.63 -10.94
C ASN A 84 -3.57 7.38 -10.84
N ASN A 85 -3.59 6.56 -11.89
CA ASN A 85 -2.82 5.33 -12.00
C ASN A 85 -1.35 5.65 -12.35
N SER A 86 -0.40 5.03 -11.66
CA SER A 86 1.05 5.08 -11.95
C SER A 86 1.55 6.50 -12.25
N MET A 87 1.19 7.44 -11.38
CA MET A 87 1.55 8.85 -11.50
C MET A 87 2.50 9.27 -10.38
N ARG A 88 3.35 10.27 -10.66
CA ARG A 88 4.10 10.96 -9.62
C ARG A 88 3.14 11.70 -8.71
N ASN A 89 3.43 11.68 -7.41
CA ASN A 89 2.64 12.48 -6.48
C ASN A 89 3.03 13.97 -6.59
N PHE A 90 2.14 14.85 -6.15
CA PHE A 90 2.35 16.30 -6.22
C PHE A 90 3.62 16.79 -5.52
N ALA A 91 4.13 16.04 -4.54
CA ALA A 91 5.30 16.41 -3.76
C ALA A 91 6.61 15.86 -4.35
N GLU A 92 6.54 15.11 -5.45
CA GLU A 92 7.67 14.47 -6.13
C GLU A 92 8.30 15.32 -7.25
N GLY A 93 7.71 16.48 -7.57
CA GLY A 93 8.19 17.40 -8.61
C GLY A 93 8.18 16.80 -10.02
N ASP A 94 8.86 17.45 -10.96
CA ASP A 94 8.85 17.13 -12.40
C ASP A 94 9.92 16.11 -12.83
N ILE A 95 10.45 15.32 -11.90
CA ILE A 95 11.46 14.30 -12.22
C ILE A 95 10.79 13.17 -13.02
N SER A 96 11.42 12.76 -14.12
CA SER A 96 11.00 11.61 -14.92
C SER A 96 10.95 10.35 -14.04
N SER A 97 9.75 9.81 -13.87
CA SER A 97 9.46 8.72 -12.92
C SER A 97 9.68 7.34 -13.47
N ILE A 98 9.55 7.21 -14.78
CA ILE A 98 9.69 5.98 -15.54
C ILE A 98 10.54 6.33 -16.75
N GLN A 99 11.71 5.71 -16.87
CA GLN A 99 12.59 5.97 -18.00
C GLN A 99 12.05 5.32 -19.28
N PRO A 100 12.17 5.96 -20.45
CA PRO A 100 11.84 5.34 -21.72
C PRO A 100 12.58 4.01 -21.87
N ILE A 101 11.86 2.97 -22.27
CA ILE A 101 12.42 1.60 -22.38
C ILE A 101 13.64 1.61 -23.33
N GLU A 102 13.50 2.22 -24.50
CA GLU A 102 14.56 2.28 -25.51
C GLU A 102 15.81 2.99 -24.98
N ALA A 103 15.66 4.08 -24.23
CA ALA A 103 16.78 4.81 -23.65
C ALA A 103 17.48 4.00 -22.55
N LEU A 104 16.72 3.27 -21.74
CA LEU A 104 17.27 2.38 -20.71
C LEU A 104 18.06 1.23 -21.35
N GLU A 105 17.46 0.51 -22.31
CA GLU A 105 18.08 -0.65 -22.94
C GLU A 105 19.29 -0.28 -23.82
N ALA A 106 19.32 0.93 -24.36
CA ALA A 106 20.46 1.43 -25.11
C ALA A 106 21.66 1.82 -24.22
N SER A 107 21.41 2.22 -22.98
CA SER A 107 22.44 2.76 -22.07
C SER A 107 22.94 1.75 -21.03
N CYS A 108 22.09 0.79 -20.65
CA CYS A 108 22.39 -0.19 -19.61
C CYS A 108 22.24 -1.61 -20.16
N PRO A 109 23.02 -2.60 -19.66
CA PRO A 109 22.86 -4.02 -20.00
C PRO A 109 21.65 -4.61 -19.25
N LEU A 110 20.49 -4.03 -19.50
CA LEU A 110 19.19 -4.34 -18.89
C LEU A 110 18.16 -4.48 -20.01
N ARG A 111 17.13 -5.30 -19.79
CA ARG A 111 16.00 -5.44 -20.71
C ARG A 111 14.69 -5.36 -19.94
N VAL A 112 13.76 -4.53 -20.40
CA VAL A 112 12.43 -4.42 -19.80
C VAL A 112 11.54 -5.49 -20.43
N GLU A 113 11.21 -6.52 -19.68
CA GLU A 113 10.35 -7.62 -20.15
C GLU A 113 8.87 -7.28 -20.05
N ARG A 114 8.52 -6.45 -19.06
CA ARG A 114 7.13 -6.09 -18.77
C ARG A 114 7.06 -4.70 -18.16
N MET A 115 6.07 -3.93 -18.58
CA MET A 115 5.66 -2.69 -17.96
C MET A 115 4.13 -2.56 -18.08
N VAL A 116 3.43 -2.70 -16.96
CA VAL A 116 1.96 -2.69 -16.93
C VAL A 116 1.43 -2.01 -15.68
N LEU A 117 0.18 -1.54 -15.71
CA LEU A 117 -0.53 -1.21 -14.49
C LEU A 117 -0.69 -2.48 -13.64
N ARG A 118 -0.47 -2.34 -12.33
CA ARG A 118 -0.61 -3.43 -11.38
C ARG A 118 -2.10 -3.61 -11.03
N GLN A 119 -2.77 -4.57 -11.67
CA GLN A 119 -4.16 -4.91 -11.39
C GLN A 119 -4.39 -5.13 -9.88
N ASP A 120 -5.55 -4.71 -9.38
CA ASP A 120 -5.96 -4.83 -7.96
C ASP A 120 -5.07 -4.10 -6.95
N SER A 121 -4.14 -3.26 -7.38
CA SER A 121 -3.27 -2.52 -6.46
C SER A 121 -3.88 -1.25 -5.88
N GLY A 122 -4.86 -0.66 -6.56
CA GLY A 122 -5.56 0.52 -6.09
C GLY A 122 -6.54 0.19 -4.98
N GLY A 123 -6.51 0.94 -3.88
CA GLY A 123 -7.36 0.71 -2.72
C GLY A 123 -8.84 0.80 -3.08
N PRO A 124 -9.64 -0.24 -2.79
CA PRO A 124 -11.08 -0.20 -3.05
C PRO A 124 -11.77 0.97 -2.35
N GLY A 125 -12.73 1.58 -3.02
CA GLY A 125 -13.58 2.62 -2.44
C GLY A 125 -14.71 3.00 -3.39
N ARG A 126 -15.65 3.83 -2.93
CA ARG A 126 -16.61 4.48 -3.83
C ARG A 126 -15.87 5.15 -5.00
N HIS A 127 -14.76 5.81 -4.67
CA HIS A 127 -13.71 6.14 -5.63
C HIS A 127 -12.44 5.35 -5.29
N ARG A 128 -11.93 4.62 -6.28
CA ARG A 128 -10.77 3.74 -6.14
C ARG A 128 -9.48 4.56 -6.05
N GLY A 129 -8.52 4.12 -5.25
CA GLY A 129 -7.16 4.63 -5.33
C GLY A 129 -6.51 4.28 -6.68
N GLY A 130 -5.59 5.10 -7.17
CA GLY A 130 -4.85 4.83 -8.39
C GLY A 130 -4.08 3.51 -8.31
N LEU A 131 -3.89 2.84 -9.44
CA LEU A 131 -3.08 1.63 -9.52
C LEU A 131 -1.59 1.95 -9.43
N GLY A 132 -0.82 1.07 -8.82
CA GLY A 132 0.63 1.02 -8.98
C GLY A 132 1.05 0.49 -10.35
N LEU A 133 2.36 0.34 -10.51
CA LEU A 133 3.05 -0.16 -11.70
C LEU A 133 3.66 -1.52 -11.37
N GLN A 134 3.64 -2.44 -12.34
CA GLN A 134 4.51 -3.62 -12.34
C GLN A 134 5.51 -3.50 -13.48
N ARG A 135 6.80 -3.54 -13.14
CA ARG A 135 7.91 -3.53 -14.08
C ARG A 135 8.82 -4.72 -13.84
N GLU A 136 9.27 -5.37 -14.91
CA GLU A 136 10.18 -6.52 -14.85
C GLU A 136 11.41 -6.21 -15.69
N ILE A 137 12.58 -6.13 -15.05
CA ILE A 137 13.84 -5.72 -15.65
C ILE A 137 14.83 -6.87 -15.56
N ARG A 138 15.14 -7.50 -16.69
CA ARG A 138 16.15 -8.55 -16.80
C ARG A 138 17.54 -7.96 -16.82
N VAL A 139 18.43 -8.55 -16.04
CA VAL A 139 19.87 -8.25 -16.03
C VAL A 139 20.57 -9.03 -17.14
N LEU A 140 21.33 -8.34 -17.98
CA LEU A 140 22.11 -8.96 -19.07
C LEU A 140 23.61 -9.02 -18.76
N GLY A 141 24.11 -8.22 -17.81
CA GLY A 141 25.50 -8.25 -17.36
C GLY A 141 25.79 -9.41 -16.40
N GLU A 142 27.03 -9.92 -16.40
CA GLU A 142 27.45 -11.06 -15.58
C GLU A 142 27.37 -10.78 -14.07
N HIS A 143 27.73 -9.55 -13.67
CA HIS A 143 27.73 -9.10 -12.29
C HIS A 143 27.06 -7.74 -12.17
N ALA A 144 25.95 -7.70 -11.42
CA ALA A 144 25.26 -6.47 -11.07
C ALA A 144 24.82 -6.52 -9.60
N GLN A 145 24.36 -5.40 -9.07
CA GLN A 145 23.83 -5.29 -7.73
C GLN A 145 22.56 -4.44 -7.70
N LEU A 146 21.59 -4.88 -6.91
CA LEU A 146 20.34 -4.17 -6.64
C LEU A 146 20.42 -3.46 -5.30
N SER A 147 20.08 -2.17 -5.29
CA SER A 147 19.75 -1.46 -4.05
C SER A 147 18.37 -0.83 -4.17
N VAL A 148 17.62 -0.87 -3.06
CA VAL A 148 16.25 -0.37 -2.97
C VAL A 148 16.08 0.37 -1.66
N LEU A 149 15.54 1.57 -1.76
CA LEU A 149 15.08 2.35 -0.62
C LEU A 149 13.63 2.77 -0.88
N SER A 150 12.71 2.08 -0.21
CA SER A 150 11.27 2.32 -0.28
C SER A 150 10.60 2.10 1.08
N ASP A 151 9.55 2.85 1.37
CA ASP A 151 8.59 2.59 2.44
C ASP A 151 7.25 2.06 1.87
N LYS A 152 6.24 1.91 2.74
CA LYS A 152 4.92 1.35 2.40
C LYS A 152 4.94 -0.11 1.93
N ASN A 153 6.03 -0.83 2.20
CA ASN A 153 6.12 -2.28 1.98
C ASN A 153 5.45 -3.09 3.10
N LEU A 154 5.39 -2.52 4.32
CA LEU A 154 4.78 -3.15 5.49
C LEU A 154 3.41 -2.55 5.82
N ILE A 155 3.34 -1.22 5.91
CA ILE A 155 2.10 -0.48 6.14
C ILE A 155 1.71 0.15 4.81
N PRO A 156 0.71 -0.37 4.09
CA PRO A 156 0.31 0.17 2.79
C PRO A 156 -0.33 1.56 2.92
N PRO A 157 -0.51 2.26 1.78
CA PRO A 157 -1.30 3.49 1.73
C PRO A 157 -2.71 3.27 2.28
N TYR A 158 -3.10 4.08 3.28
CA TYR A 158 -4.40 3.98 3.95
C TYR A 158 -5.54 4.53 3.10
N GLY A 159 -6.74 3.97 3.25
CA GLY A 159 -7.97 4.57 2.71
C GLY A 159 -8.58 5.62 3.64
N VAL A 160 -9.58 6.34 3.14
CA VAL A 160 -10.33 7.34 3.91
C VAL A 160 -11.84 7.12 3.80
N ARG A 161 -12.58 7.51 4.84
CA ARG A 161 -14.05 7.50 4.86
C ARG A 161 -14.66 6.15 4.50
N GLY A 162 -14.08 5.07 5.03
CA GLY A 162 -14.48 3.69 4.75
C GLY A 162 -13.79 3.04 3.56
N GLY A 163 -13.09 3.83 2.73
CA GLY A 163 -12.21 3.32 1.67
C GLY A 163 -11.08 2.47 2.23
N TRP A 164 -10.61 1.53 1.42
CA TRP A 164 -9.66 0.49 1.80
C TRP A 164 -8.24 0.90 1.45
N THR A 165 -7.29 0.20 2.07
CA THR A 165 -5.87 0.34 1.77
C THR A 165 -5.54 -0.05 0.32
N GLY A 166 -4.56 0.63 -0.27
CA GLY A 166 -3.93 0.18 -1.51
C GLY A 166 -3.02 -1.02 -1.26
N ALA A 167 -2.57 -1.68 -2.33
CA ALA A 167 -1.56 -2.72 -2.20
C ALA A 167 -0.19 -2.12 -1.82
N PRO A 168 0.63 -2.81 -1.02
CA PRO A 168 1.94 -2.32 -0.58
C PRO A 168 2.96 -2.33 -1.72
N ASN A 169 4.06 -1.59 -1.53
CA ASN A 169 5.25 -1.72 -2.36
C ASN A 169 5.88 -3.12 -2.17
N ARG A 170 6.35 -3.73 -3.26
CA ARG A 170 7.12 -4.99 -3.21
C ARG A 170 8.17 -5.00 -4.32
N PHE A 171 9.42 -5.21 -3.93
CA PHE A 171 10.58 -5.23 -4.84
C PHE A 171 11.33 -6.53 -4.60
N THR A 172 11.33 -7.40 -5.62
CA THR A 172 11.85 -8.77 -5.53
C THR A 172 12.78 -9.07 -6.70
N VAL A 173 13.48 -10.20 -6.61
CA VAL A 173 14.29 -10.73 -7.70
C VAL A 173 13.76 -12.10 -8.07
N ARG A 174 13.43 -12.31 -9.34
CA ARG A 174 13.08 -13.63 -9.87
C ARG A 174 14.34 -14.25 -10.50
N ARG A 175 14.74 -15.41 -9.97
CA ARG A 175 15.89 -16.21 -10.42
C ARG A 175 15.43 -17.64 -10.61
N ASP A 176 15.64 -18.21 -11.79
CA ASP A 176 15.23 -19.58 -12.12
C ASP A 176 13.76 -19.87 -11.73
N ASP A 177 12.87 -18.93 -12.12
CA ASP A 177 11.44 -18.90 -11.79
C ASP A 177 11.08 -18.89 -10.30
N THR A 178 12.06 -18.74 -9.42
CA THR A 178 11.87 -18.54 -7.99
C THR A 178 11.90 -17.06 -7.65
N GLU A 179 10.88 -16.56 -6.97
CA GLU A 179 10.85 -15.19 -6.45
C GLU A 179 11.56 -15.10 -5.11
N ILE A 180 12.56 -14.21 -5.04
CA ILE A 180 13.45 -14.00 -3.90
C ILE A 180 13.19 -12.62 -3.30
N GLU A 181 13.00 -12.59 -1.99
CA GLU A 181 13.04 -11.34 -1.21
C GLU A 181 14.50 -10.94 -0.98
N PRO A 182 14.97 -9.82 -1.56
CA PRO A 182 16.39 -9.46 -1.53
C PRO A 182 16.87 -8.92 -0.17
N SER A 183 15.97 -8.79 0.81
CA SER A 183 16.29 -8.32 2.16
C SER A 183 15.28 -8.87 3.18
N PRO A 184 15.71 -9.16 4.44
CA PRO A 184 14.79 -9.46 5.52
C PRO A 184 13.96 -8.25 5.97
N LEU A 185 14.33 -7.03 5.57
CA LEU A 185 13.58 -5.80 5.78
C LEU A 185 12.97 -5.33 4.45
N PRO A 186 11.67 -5.56 4.23
CA PRO A 186 11.01 -5.20 2.97
C PRO A 186 11.25 -3.73 2.59
N GLY A 187 11.71 -3.52 1.36
CA GLY A 187 11.99 -2.19 0.82
C GLY A 187 13.33 -1.57 1.24
N LYS A 188 14.16 -2.26 2.04
CA LYS A 188 15.51 -1.82 2.45
C LYS A 188 16.55 -2.83 1.93
N VAL A 189 17.09 -2.59 0.75
CA VAL A 189 18.02 -3.49 0.06
C VAL A 189 19.31 -2.73 -0.23
N THR A 190 20.45 -3.33 0.13
CA THR A 190 21.77 -2.75 -0.11
C THR A 190 22.63 -3.77 -0.84
N GLY A 191 22.97 -3.48 -2.09
CA GLY A 191 23.96 -4.25 -2.85
C GLY A 191 23.62 -5.73 -3.05
N PHE A 192 22.33 -6.09 -3.19
CA PHE A 192 21.93 -7.48 -3.42
C PHE A 192 22.51 -7.98 -4.74
N ALA A 193 23.29 -9.06 -4.70
CA ALA A 193 23.99 -9.57 -5.86
C ALA A 193 23.04 -10.15 -6.92
N LEU A 194 23.10 -9.56 -8.10
CA LEU A 194 22.40 -9.98 -9.30
C LEU A 194 23.37 -10.69 -10.25
N ARG A 195 22.83 -11.63 -11.01
CA ARG A 195 23.51 -12.39 -12.06
C ARG A 195 22.80 -12.16 -13.40
N ALA A 196 23.51 -12.43 -14.49
CA ALA A 196 22.88 -12.46 -15.80
C ALA A 196 21.66 -13.40 -15.79
N GLY A 197 20.55 -12.94 -16.34
CA GLY A 197 19.28 -13.67 -16.38
C GLY A 197 18.35 -13.40 -15.19
N ASP A 198 18.82 -12.84 -14.08
CA ASP A 198 17.92 -12.42 -12.99
C ASP A 198 16.95 -11.34 -13.48
N VAL A 199 15.72 -11.36 -12.97
CA VAL A 199 14.70 -10.35 -13.26
C VAL A 199 14.36 -9.59 -11.99
N VAL A 200 14.65 -8.30 -11.96
CA VAL A 200 14.18 -7.41 -10.89
C VAL A 200 12.70 -7.11 -11.14
N VAL A 201 11.85 -7.45 -10.17
CA VAL A 201 10.41 -7.28 -10.26
C VAL A 201 9.97 -6.16 -9.32
N GLU A 202 9.57 -5.05 -9.92
CA GLU A 202 9.12 -3.85 -9.23
C GLU A 202 7.60 -3.84 -9.19
N ARG A 203 7.00 -3.88 -8.00
CA ARG A 203 5.55 -3.74 -7.82
C ARG A 203 5.29 -2.56 -6.91
N THR A 204 4.95 -1.42 -7.49
CA THR A 204 4.71 -0.22 -6.70
C THR A 204 3.34 -0.25 -6.03
N ALA A 205 3.21 0.53 -4.96
CA ALA A 205 1.98 0.68 -4.22
C ALA A 205 0.91 1.41 -5.05
N GLY A 206 -0.34 0.98 -4.88
CA GLY A 206 -1.48 1.80 -5.30
C GLY A 206 -1.82 2.86 -4.25
N GLY A 207 -2.76 3.74 -4.57
CA GLY A 207 -3.27 4.72 -3.60
C GLY A 207 -4.37 4.13 -2.72
N GLY A 208 -4.69 4.79 -1.62
CA GLY A 208 -5.84 4.45 -0.79
C GLY A 208 -7.18 4.82 -1.44
N GLY A 209 -8.22 4.04 -1.16
CA GLY A 209 -9.57 4.32 -1.63
C GLY A 209 -10.29 5.40 -0.82
N TYR A 210 -11.35 5.96 -1.41
CA TYR A 210 -12.25 6.91 -0.77
C TYR A 210 -13.67 6.36 -0.72
N GLY A 211 -14.31 6.39 0.45
CA GLY A 211 -15.70 5.97 0.58
C GLY A 211 -15.84 4.45 0.60
N ASP A 212 -17.01 3.96 1.00
CA ASP A 212 -17.30 2.53 1.06
C ASP A 212 -17.32 1.88 -0.35
N PRO A 213 -16.52 0.83 -0.62
CA PRO A 213 -16.48 0.17 -1.94
C PRO A 213 -17.84 -0.34 -2.43
N VAL A 214 -18.75 -0.77 -1.54
CA VAL A 214 -20.06 -1.27 -1.98
C VAL A 214 -21.01 -0.16 -2.44
N GLU A 215 -20.62 1.10 -2.27
CA GLU A 215 -21.32 2.28 -2.79
C GLU A 215 -20.82 2.71 -4.17
N ARG A 216 -19.74 2.11 -4.69
CA ARG A 216 -19.23 2.42 -6.03
C ARG A 216 -20.29 2.13 -7.09
N ASP A 217 -20.37 2.97 -8.12
CA ASP A 217 -21.22 2.70 -9.28
C ASP A 217 -20.84 1.35 -9.91
N ALA A 218 -21.82 0.48 -10.12
CA ALA A 218 -21.56 -0.87 -10.60
C ALA A 218 -21.02 -0.88 -12.03
N GLN A 219 -21.49 0.03 -12.88
CA GLN A 219 -20.99 0.18 -14.24
C GLN A 219 -19.54 0.69 -14.26
N ALA A 220 -19.13 1.52 -13.29
CA ALA A 220 -17.73 1.89 -13.10
C ALA A 220 -16.84 0.67 -12.76
N VAL A 221 -17.32 -0.24 -11.91
CA VAL A 221 -16.59 -1.49 -11.61
C VAL A 221 -16.51 -2.40 -12.83
N VAL A 222 -17.60 -2.55 -13.60
CA VAL A 222 -17.58 -3.32 -14.86
C VAL A 222 -16.52 -2.74 -15.81
N ARG A 223 -16.47 -1.41 -15.99
CA ARG A 223 -15.42 -0.74 -16.79
C ARG A 223 -14.02 -1.00 -16.24
N ASP A 224 -13.82 -0.91 -14.92
CA ASP A 224 -12.54 -1.21 -14.30
C ASP A 224 -12.09 -2.66 -14.57
N VAL A 225 -13.03 -3.61 -14.60
CA VAL A 225 -12.74 -5.02 -14.95
C VAL A 225 -12.40 -5.15 -16.42
N CYS A 226 -13.14 -4.51 -17.32
CA CYS A 226 -12.83 -4.51 -18.76
C CYS A 226 -11.44 -3.92 -19.05
N PHE A 227 -11.02 -2.89 -18.31
CA PHE A 227 -9.68 -2.29 -18.46
C PHE A 227 -8.57 -3.02 -17.70
N GLY A 228 -8.88 -4.10 -16.99
CA GLY A 228 -7.90 -4.86 -16.21
C GLY A 228 -7.38 -4.10 -14.98
N TYR A 229 -8.10 -3.09 -14.50
CA TYR A 229 -7.75 -2.34 -13.30
C TYR A 229 -8.13 -3.11 -12.03
N VAL A 230 -9.28 -3.76 -12.09
CA VAL A 230 -9.84 -4.61 -11.05
C VAL A 230 -10.04 -6.00 -11.65
N SER A 231 -9.72 -7.07 -10.94
CA SER A 231 -10.05 -8.43 -11.39
C SER A 231 -11.51 -8.77 -11.09
N ALA A 232 -12.07 -9.77 -11.77
CA ALA A 232 -13.42 -10.25 -11.45
C ALA A 232 -13.55 -10.73 -9.99
N ALA A 233 -12.50 -11.34 -9.43
CA ALA A 233 -12.45 -11.75 -8.04
C ALA A 233 -12.50 -10.54 -7.08
N SER A 234 -11.73 -9.49 -7.38
CA SER A 234 -11.72 -8.24 -6.61
C SER A 234 -13.04 -7.46 -6.73
N ALA A 235 -13.65 -7.46 -7.93
CA ALA A 235 -14.99 -6.90 -8.16
C ALA A 235 -16.03 -7.54 -7.23
N GLN A 236 -15.99 -8.86 -7.09
CA GLN A 236 -16.88 -9.60 -6.21
C GLN A 236 -16.56 -9.40 -4.72
N ALA A 237 -15.29 -9.51 -4.34
CA ALA A 237 -14.87 -9.50 -2.93
C ALA A 237 -14.94 -8.11 -2.29
N ALA A 238 -14.52 -7.07 -3.01
CA ALA A 238 -14.44 -5.71 -2.46
C ALA A 238 -15.70 -4.88 -2.76
N TYR A 239 -16.17 -4.88 -4.00
CA TYR A 239 -17.26 -3.99 -4.45
C TYR A 239 -18.65 -4.64 -4.43
N GLY A 240 -18.68 -5.97 -4.25
CA GLY A 240 -19.91 -6.75 -4.27
C GLY A 240 -20.57 -6.83 -5.64
N ILE A 241 -19.79 -6.74 -6.72
CA ILE A 241 -20.28 -6.81 -8.10
C ILE A 241 -20.12 -8.23 -8.63
N THR A 242 -21.21 -8.79 -9.15
CA THR A 242 -21.19 -10.06 -9.88
C THR A 242 -21.31 -9.78 -11.37
N LEU A 243 -20.52 -10.48 -12.18
CA LEU A 243 -20.51 -10.33 -13.63
C LEU A 243 -21.16 -11.53 -14.29
N ARG A 244 -21.93 -11.28 -15.36
CA ARG A 244 -22.48 -12.28 -16.27
C ARG A 244 -22.24 -11.80 -17.70
N ASP A 245 -21.52 -12.59 -18.50
CA ASP A 245 -21.17 -12.26 -19.88
C ASP A 245 -20.54 -10.87 -20.06
N GLY A 246 -19.63 -10.50 -19.14
CA GLY A 246 -18.94 -9.20 -19.14
C GLY A 246 -19.78 -8.00 -18.67
N ASN A 247 -21.04 -8.21 -18.28
CA ASN A 247 -21.94 -7.17 -17.77
C ASN A 247 -22.29 -7.40 -16.30
N GLU A 248 -22.85 -6.39 -15.65
CA GLU A 248 -23.38 -6.52 -14.28
C GLU A 248 -24.57 -7.49 -14.23
N ASP A 249 -24.52 -8.44 -13.31
CA ASP A 249 -25.70 -9.18 -12.84
C ASP A 249 -26.34 -8.40 -11.68
N ALA A 250 -27.37 -7.61 -11.96
CA ALA A 250 -27.95 -6.66 -11.02
C ALA A 250 -28.54 -7.32 -9.76
N GLU A 251 -29.27 -8.44 -9.92
CA GLU A 251 -29.89 -9.14 -8.79
C GLU A 251 -28.85 -9.86 -7.92
N ALA A 252 -27.86 -10.50 -8.54
CA ALA A 252 -26.75 -11.11 -7.81
C ALA A 252 -25.90 -10.06 -7.08
N THR A 253 -25.64 -8.92 -7.73
CA THR A 253 -24.93 -7.76 -7.16
C THR A 253 -25.67 -7.20 -5.95
N LYS A 254 -26.99 -6.98 -6.05
CA LYS A 254 -27.82 -6.51 -4.93
C LYS A 254 -27.72 -7.45 -3.74
N THR A 255 -27.89 -8.75 -3.96
CA THR A 255 -27.78 -9.78 -2.93
C THR A 255 -26.39 -9.81 -2.29
N LEU A 256 -25.35 -9.75 -3.13
CA LEU A 256 -23.97 -9.78 -2.68
C LEU A 256 -23.61 -8.57 -1.82
N ARG A 257 -24.04 -7.36 -2.19
CA ARG A 257 -23.81 -6.15 -1.40
C ARG A 257 -24.50 -6.20 -0.03
N VAL A 258 -25.70 -6.77 0.06
CA VAL A 258 -26.36 -7.00 1.36
C VAL A 258 -25.54 -7.95 2.21
N ARG A 259 -25.07 -9.07 1.62
CA ARG A 259 -24.23 -10.05 2.32
C ARG A 259 -22.92 -9.45 2.81
N LEU A 260 -22.20 -8.69 1.97
CA LEU A 260 -20.93 -8.07 2.35
C LEU A 260 -21.09 -7.05 3.48
N ARG A 261 -22.20 -6.29 3.51
CA ARG A 261 -22.50 -5.40 4.64
C ARG A 261 -22.74 -6.18 5.93
N ALA A 262 -23.50 -7.27 5.86
CA ALA A 262 -23.79 -8.13 7.02
C ALA A 262 -22.55 -8.87 7.56
N GLN A 263 -21.53 -9.09 6.73
CA GLN A 263 -20.27 -9.74 7.12
C GLN A 263 -19.25 -8.80 7.78
N ARG A 264 -19.53 -7.49 7.87
CA ARG A 264 -18.62 -6.53 8.50
C ARG A 264 -18.45 -6.84 9.98
N VAL A 265 -17.21 -6.82 10.43
CA VAL A 265 -16.88 -7.01 11.84
C VAL A 265 -16.91 -5.65 12.52
N GLU A 266 -18.04 -5.36 13.18
CA GLU A 266 -18.21 -4.18 14.01
C GLU A 266 -17.94 -4.53 15.48
N LEU A 267 -17.03 -3.79 16.10
CA LEU A 267 -16.56 -4.02 17.46
C LEU A 267 -16.74 -2.76 18.30
N ARG A 268 -16.77 -2.90 19.62
CA ARG A 268 -16.63 -1.75 20.55
C ARG A 268 -15.16 -1.49 20.86
N ALA A 269 -14.75 -0.23 20.88
CA ALA A 269 -13.42 0.19 21.29
C ALA A 269 -13.26 0.10 22.81
N ILE A 270 -12.21 -0.56 23.29
CA ILE A 270 -11.78 -0.51 24.69
C ILE A 270 -10.48 0.28 24.77
N LEU A 271 -10.43 1.26 25.67
CA LEU A 271 -9.26 2.12 25.84
C LEU A 271 -8.34 1.59 26.94
N LEU A 272 -7.07 1.41 26.60
CA LEU A 272 -6.02 0.99 27.52
C LEU A 272 -5.18 2.21 27.93
N ASP A 273 -4.81 2.27 29.21
CA ASP A 273 -4.01 3.39 29.74
C ASP A 273 -2.61 3.49 29.11
N ALA A 274 -2.00 2.34 28.79
CA ALA A 274 -0.69 2.26 28.19
C ALA A 274 -0.77 1.87 26.71
N GLU A 275 0.11 2.48 25.90
CA GLU A 275 0.30 2.04 24.53
C GLU A 275 1.09 0.72 24.49
N GLU A 276 0.41 -0.35 24.09
CA GLU A 276 1.09 -1.60 23.80
C GLU A 276 1.71 -1.55 22.40
N ARG A 277 3.00 -1.85 22.34
CA ARG A 277 3.77 -1.98 21.11
C ARG A 277 4.56 -3.28 21.12
N ALA A 278 4.63 -3.94 19.97
CA ALA A 278 5.59 -5.02 19.73
C ALA A 278 6.81 -4.42 19.01
N GLY A 279 7.78 -3.93 19.78
CA GLY A 279 8.87 -3.11 19.25
C GLY A 279 8.35 -1.77 18.73
N SER A 280 8.49 -1.51 17.42
CA SER A 280 7.95 -0.30 16.78
C SER A 280 6.50 -0.45 16.28
N ARG A 281 5.93 -1.66 16.35
CA ARG A 281 4.59 -1.97 15.80
C ARG A 281 3.50 -1.59 16.78
N LEU A 282 2.55 -0.77 16.31
CA LEU A 282 1.29 -0.51 17.01
C LEU A 282 0.46 -1.80 17.05
N THR A 283 0.06 -2.26 18.23
CA THR A 283 -0.77 -3.46 18.36
C THR A 283 -2.22 -3.11 18.67
N LEU A 284 -3.14 -3.84 18.03
CA LEU A 284 -4.58 -3.80 18.31
C LEU A 284 -4.96 -5.15 18.90
N ARG A 285 -5.48 -5.16 20.13
CA ARG A 285 -5.80 -6.41 20.81
C ARG A 285 -7.24 -6.83 20.50
N ILE A 286 -7.40 -8.08 20.11
CA ILE A 286 -8.70 -8.66 19.74
C ILE A 286 -8.90 -10.02 20.42
N ALA A 287 -10.15 -10.37 20.69
CA ALA A 287 -10.50 -11.67 21.23
C ALA A 287 -10.25 -12.80 20.19
N PRO A 288 -10.01 -14.04 20.62
CA PRO A 288 -9.83 -15.18 19.71
C PRO A 288 -10.98 -15.39 18.72
N SER A 289 -12.23 -15.17 19.12
CA SER A 289 -13.38 -15.34 18.23
C SER A 289 -13.40 -14.30 17.10
N VAL A 290 -12.99 -13.06 17.40
CA VAL A 290 -12.87 -11.97 16.42
C VAL A 290 -11.76 -12.29 15.43
N ALA A 291 -10.63 -12.82 15.90
CA ALA A 291 -9.53 -13.25 15.04
C ALA A 291 -9.97 -14.38 14.08
N GLN A 292 -10.72 -15.36 14.59
CA GLN A 292 -11.31 -16.44 13.79
C GLN A 292 -12.29 -15.89 12.74
N GLN A 293 -13.17 -14.95 13.12
CA GLN A 293 -14.13 -14.32 12.21
C GLN A 293 -13.44 -13.54 11.08
N LEU A 294 -12.35 -12.85 11.39
CA LEU A 294 -11.55 -12.09 10.42
C LEU A 294 -10.59 -12.97 9.60
N GLY A 295 -10.38 -14.23 10.00
CA GLY A 295 -9.38 -15.10 9.39
C GLY A 295 -7.94 -14.62 9.61
N VAL A 296 -7.65 -14.00 10.75
CA VAL A 296 -6.34 -13.44 11.06
C VAL A 296 -5.63 -14.17 12.20
N SER A 297 -4.30 -14.11 12.20
CA SER A 297 -3.42 -14.64 13.24
C SER A 297 -2.63 -13.52 13.92
N ASP A 298 -1.94 -13.84 15.00
CA ASP A 298 -1.05 -12.90 15.69
C ASP A 298 -0.03 -12.28 14.72
N GLY A 299 0.09 -10.95 14.75
CA GLY A 299 0.97 -10.21 13.86
C GLY A 299 0.47 -10.04 12.43
N HIS A 300 -0.78 -10.42 12.11
CA HIS A 300 -1.42 -9.95 10.88
C HIS A 300 -1.75 -8.45 10.97
N LEU A 301 -1.65 -7.75 9.84
CA LEU A 301 -2.03 -6.35 9.77
C LEU A 301 -3.56 -6.24 9.60
N VAL A 302 -4.17 -5.41 10.43
CA VAL A 302 -5.61 -5.12 10.42
C VAL A 302 -5.82 -3.61 10.32
N GLU A 303 -6.98 -3.24 9.81
CA GLU A 303 -7.36 -1.86 9.54
C GLU A 303 -8.64 -1.53 10.29
N VAL A 304 -8.61 -0.46 11.08
CA VAL A 304 -9.78 0.19 11.66
C VAL A 304 -10.25 1.27 10.69
N ALA A 305 -11.36 0.99 10.02
CA ALA A 305 -11.94 1.90 9.05
C ALA A 305 -12.59 3.10 9.76
N ARG A 306 -12.36 4.31 9.25
CA ARG A 306 -12.95 5.54 9.77
C ARG A 306 -13.91 6.17 8.79
N ALA A 307 -15.04 6.66 9.30
CA ALA A 307 -16.04 7.37 8.50
C ALA A 307 -15.65 8.83 8.20
N ASP A 308 -14.81 9.41 9.05
CA ASP A 308 -14.50 10.84 9.14
C ASP A 308 -12.99 11.14 9.07
N GLY A 309 -12.17 10.18 8.62
CA GLY A 309 -10.72 10.38 8.53
C GLY A 309 -9.96 9.23 7.86
N PRO A 310 -8.62 9.27 7.94
CA PRO A 310 -7.73 8.16 7.61
C PRO A 310 -8.02 6.91 8.42
N SER A 311 -7.96 5.74 7.78
CA SER A 311 -7.97 4.48 8.51
C SER A 311 -6.73 4.32 9.39
N LEU A 312 -6.88 3.67 10.54
CA LEU A 312 -5.75 3.26 11.38
C LEU A 312 -5.33 1.84 11.00
N LEU A 313 -4.04 1.64 10.75
CA LEU A 313 -3.46 0.31 10.59
C LEU A 313 -2.71 -0.10 11.85
N GLY A 314 -2.90 -1.35 12.28
CA GLY A 314 -2.22 -1.92 13.42
C GLY A 314 -2.08 -3.43 13.29
N TRP A 315 -1.17 -4.01 14.06
CA TRP A 315 -0.96 -5.46 14.07
C TRP A 315 -1.88 -6.11 15.09
N ALA A 316 -2.62 -7.13 14.66
CA ALA A 316 -3.49 -7.90 15.53
C ALA A 316 -2.66 -8.61 16.61
N ARG A 317 -3.10 -8.49 17.86
CA ARG A 317 -2.64 -9.29 18.98
C ARG A 317 -3.83 -9.98 19.64
N ILE A 318 -3.85 -11.29 19.55
CA ILE A 318 -4.92 -12.14 20.04
C ILE A 318 -4.70 -12.31 21.55
N ALA A 319 -5.69 -11.91 22.33
CA ALA A 319 -5.59 -11.87 23.77
C ALA A 319 -6.91 -12.35 24.40
N ALA A 320 -6.84 -13.39 25.23
CA ALA A 320 -8.01 -14.04 25.82
C ALA A 320 -8.69 -13.21 26.91
N ASP A 321 -8.00 -12.20 27.44
CA ASP A 321 -8.51 -11.24 28.42
C ASP A 321 -9.25 -10.05 27.77
N VAL A 322 -9.24 -9.94 26.44
CA VAL A 322 -10.05 -8.95 25.72
C VAL A 322 -11.49 -9.47 25.59
N PRO A 323 -12.51 -8.71 26.05
CA PRO A 323 -13.90 -9.11 25.94
C PRO A 323 -14.34 -9.37 24.49
N GLU A 324 -15.26 -10.31 24.32
CA GLU A 324 -15.81 -10.64 23.01
C GLU A 324 -16.55 -9.45 22.37
N GLY A 325 -16.42 -9.31 21.04
CA GLY A 325 -17.01 -8.20 20.30
C GLY A 325 -16.34 -6.85 20.55
N THR A 326 -15.09 -6.85 21.05
CA THR A 326 -14.33 -5.62 21.32
C THR A 326 -12.94 -5.64 20.67
N CYS A 327 -12.37 -4.45 20.53
CA CYS A 327 -10.99 -4.23 20.12
C CYS A 327 -10.35 -3.25 21.11
N ALA A 328 -9.29 -3.68 21.79
CA ALA A 328 -8.59 -2.83 22.74
C ALA A 328 -7.41 -2.11 22.07
N LEU A 329 -7.32 -0.80 22.31
CA LEU A 329 -6.30 0.09 21.77
C LEU A 329 -5.91 1.13 22.83
N ALA A 330 -4.70 1.66 22.71
CA ALA A 330 -4.20 2.67 23.63
C ALA A 330 -5.07 3.94 23.61
N ALA A 331 -5.32 4.54 24.77
CA ALA A 331 -6.08 5.79 24.89
C ALA A 331 -5.46 6.94 24.06
N ALA A 332 -4.12 6.99 23.98
CA ALA A 332 -3.42 7.94 23.13
C ALA A 332 -3.73 7.76 21.63
N VAL A 333 -3.82 6.51 21.17
CA VAL A 333 -4.16 6.18 19.78
C VAL A 333 -5.63 6.48 19.51
N ALA A 334 -6.52 6.09 20.42
CA ALA A 334 -7.95 6.40 20.31
C ALA A 334 -8.22 7.91 20.26
N SER A 335 -7.49 8.71 21.06
CA SER A 335 -7.56 10.17 21.03
C SER A 335 -7.24 10.74 19.65
N LEU A 336 -6.20 10.23 18.97
CA LEU A 336 -5.88 10.61 17.58
C LEU A 336 -7.01 10.26 16.60
N LEU A 337 -7.81 9.24 16.92
CA LEU A 337 -8.96 8.84 16.12
C LEU A 337 -10.27 9.52 16.55
N GLY A 338 -10.27 10.32 17.62
CA GLY A 338 -11.50 10.86 18.21
C GLY A 338 -12.42 9.79 18.81
N LEU A 339 -11.89 8.60 19.12
CA LEU A 339 -12.64 7.49 19.69
C LEU A 339 -12.72 7.60 21.22
N ARG A 340 -13.90 7.28 21.76
CA ARG A 340 -14.17 7.15 23.18
C ARG A 340 -14.37 5.67 23.55
N GLN A 341 -14.36 5.41 24.85
CA GLN A 341 -14.72 4.11 25.39
C GLN A 341 -16.09 3.67 24.84
N ASP A 342 -16.17 2.43 24.36
CA ASP A 342 -17.35 1.78 23.78
C ASP A 342 -17.87 2.35 22.44
N ASP A 343 -17.18 3.32 21.82
CA ASP A 343 -17.50 3.74 20.45
C ASP A 343 -17.38 2.54 19.48
N ARG A 344 -18.24 2.49 18.48
CA ARG A 344 -18.26 1.40 17.48
C ARG A 344 -17.20 1.64 16.42
N ILE A 345 -16.44 0.60 16.11
CA ILE A 345 -15.42 0.61 15.07
C ILE A 345 -15.63 -0.56 14.10
N ALA A 346 -15.29 -0.35 12.83
CA ALA A 346 -15.27 -1.42 11.83
C ALA A 346 -13.83 -1.91 11.64
N LEU A 347 -13.58 -3.19 11.90
CA LEU A 347 -12.28 -3.83 11.77
C LEU A 347 -12.29 -4.77 10.57
N ARG A 348 -11.20 -4.77 9.79
CA ARG A 348 -11.01 -5.68 8.65
C ARG A 348 -9.55 -6.13 8.51
N PRO A 349 -9.28 -7.30 7.94
CA PRO A 349 -7.91 -7.68 7.59
C PRO A 349 -7.39 -6.78 6.46
N VAL A 350 -6.09 -6.49 6.49
CA VAL A 350 -5.40 -5.93 5.32
C VAL A 350 -4.90 -7.10 4.50
N ASN A 351 -5.36 -7.22 3.25
CA ASN A 351 -4.96 -8.30 2.37
C ASN A 351 -3.44 -8.28 2.15
N ASP A 352 -2.75 -9.28 2.71
CA ASP A 352 -1.31 -9.43 2.52
C ASP A 352 -1.04 -10.02 1.12
N GLN A 353 -0.82 -9.15 0.14
CA GLN A 353 -0.42 -9.56 -1.22
C GLN A 353 1.06 -10.02 -1.32
N ARG A 354 1.69 -10.40 -0.20
CA ARG A 354 3.01 -11.04 -0.19
C ARG A 354 2.96 -12.56 -0.43
N ARG A 355 1.76 -13.14 -0.60
CA ARG A 355 1.57 -14.55 -0.94
C ARG A 355 1.42 -14.78 -2.43
#